data_AF-A0A096MA65-F1
#
_entry.id   AF-A0A096MA65-F1
#
_cell.length_a   1.000
_cell.length_b   1.000
_cell.length_c   1.000
_cell.angle_alpha   90.00
_cell.angle_beta   90.00
_cell.angle_gamma   90.00
#
_symmetry.space_group_name_H-M   'P 1'
#
loop_
_entity.id
_entity.type
_entity.pdbx_description
1 polymer ?
#
loop_
_entity_poly.entity_id
_entity_poly.type
_entity_poly.pdbx_seq_one_letter_code
_entity_poly.pdbx_strand_id
1 'polypeptide(L)'
;MLTFVEFPADVELLSTGQLRMPFSDAVKYCILGISILLLLVALAILIWQIFRCFSETHTSYPHQDTEEKPSGAENYASPPSTKGMSPQFSVVDVRAEARRLTRCLSRASFPSNSSQMVSNLGSQKVHGSLRFSVYYDQLQAFLVVTVLQVEGLVGSSQTSGLQPFVKIRLMWAGGQVTPSVLWTVLQEWRTRVVKGSCNPLYGDQFSCILQDNKDMINHITLRMEVRNFDKFSRHTVLGEIRVPLGKMNISFPLELQEDLQIPQKDLVGEVLLTLKYLPTSQRLEVGLLKVRTAIAEPSSDAVMHARISIQCNQSKLRYQKTSAVHRCPVTVFNEVLMFSLPDVPLEQCKILVSVYETPSTGRSNKCLLGHLSVGKDRSSEDEHWTLMVRSVRQPVAKWHGLLL
;
A
#
# COMPACT_ATOMS: atom_id res chain seq x y z
N MET A 1 -37.59 68.47 -0.04
CA MET A 1 -37.42 67.13 -0.65
C MET A 1 -35.98 67.06 -1.16
N LEU A 2 -35.21 66.10 -0.64
CA LEU A 2 -33.84 65.72 -1.03
C LEU A 2 -32.71 66.75 -0.79
N THR A 3 -32.13 66.71 0.42
CA THR A 3 -30.74 67.10 0.67
C THR A 3 -29.87 65.85 0.73
N PHE A 4 -28.93 65.77 -0.21
CA PHE A 4 -27.83 64.82 -0.25
C PHE A 4 -26.95 65.00 1.00
N VAL A 5 -26.61 63.90 1.67
CA VAL A 5 -25.62 63.85 2.74
C VAL A 5 -24.40 63.11 2.22
N GLU A 6 -23.31 63.86 2.12
CA GLU A 6 -21.95 63.45 1.83
C GLU A 6 -21.37 62.70 3.05
N PHE A 7 -20.78 61.53 2.83
CA PHE A 7 -19.96 60.81 3.82
C PHE A 7 -18.52 60.79 3.33
N PRO A 8 -17.52 61.23 4.11
CA PRO A 8 -16.12 60.98 3.78
C PRO A 8 -15.68 59.61 4.30
N ALA A 9 -14.80 58.99 3.52
CA ALA A 9 -14.15 57.73 3.79
C ALA A 9 -12.97 57.92 4.75
N ASP A 10 -12.82 57.00 5.70
CA ASP A 10 -11.56 56.76 6.41
C ASP A 10 -11.03 55.37 6.04
N VAL A 11 -9.83 55.38 5.46
CA VAL A 11 -9.02 54.22 5.08
C VAL A 11 -8.14 53.86 6.27
N GLU A 12 -8.55 52.87 7.07
CA GLU A 12 -7.68 52.27 8.09
C GLU A 12 -6.83 51.15 7.47
N LEU A 13 -5.54 51.44 7.32
CA LEU A 13 -4.49 50.46 7.04
C LEU A 13 -4.41 49.43 8.18
N LEU A 14 -4.62 48.16 7.86
CA LEU A 14 -4.39 47.02 8.75
C LEU A 14 -2.91 46.93 9.15
N SER A 15 -2.58 47.51 10.30
CA SER A 15 -1.33 47.25 11.01
C SER A 15 -1.30 45.80 11.48
N THR A 16 -0.28 45.07 11.05
CA THR A 16 0.08 43.72 11.50
C THR A 16 -0.08 43.56 13.01
N GLY A 17 -0.98 42.67 13.41
CA GLY A 17 -1.28 42.37 14.81
C GLY A 17 -0.04 41.89 15.55
N GLN A 18 0.47 42.72 16.46
CA GLN A 18 1.35 42.30 17.54
C GLN A 18 0.56 41.30 18.41
N LEU A 19 0.84 40.00 18.22
CA LEU A 19 0.38 38.94 19.10
C LEU A 19 1.09 39.12 20.45
N ARG A 20 0.55 39.98 21.31
CA ARG A 20 1.11 40.31 22.63
C ARG A 20 0.84 39.12 23.56
N MET A 21 1.71 38.11 23.50
CA MET A 21 1.63 36.97 24.42
C MET A 21 1.84 37.48 25.86
N PRO A 22 1.03 37.03 26.84
CA PRO A 22 1.01 37.55 28.22
C PRO A 22 2.14 36.96 29.07
N PHE A 23 3.36 36.91 28.53
CA PHE A 23 4.52 36.37 29.22
C PHE A 23 5.51 37.51 29.51
N SER A 24 6.12 37.47 30.70
CA SER A 24 7.25 38.33 31.05
C SER A 24 8.36 38.18 30.01
N ASP A 25 9.08 39.27 29.72
CA ASP A 25 10.14 39.25 28.69
C ASP A 25 11.20 38.18 28.98
N ALA A 26 11.47 37.88 30.26
CA ALA A 26 12.33 36.78 30.67
C ALA A 26 11.88 35.41 30.10
N VAL A 27 10.58 35.14 30.10
CA VAL A 27 10.02 33.88 29.58
C VAL A 27 10.13 33.82 28.06
N LYS A 28 9.95 34.94 27.36
CA LYS A 28 10.14 35.02 25.90
C LYS A 28 11.58 34.70 25.51
N TYR A 29 12.56 35.26 26.23
CA TYR A 29 13.97 34.95 26.00
C TYR A 29 14.32 33.49 26.34
N CYS A 30 13.71 32.91 27.38
CA CYS A 30 13.87 31.48 27.67
C CYS A 30 13.32 30.59 26.54
N ILE A 31 12.11 30.88 26.02
CA ILE A 31 11.51 30.13 24.91
C ILE A 31 12.35 30.25 23.63
N LEU A 32 12.84 31.46 23.34
CA LEU A 32 13.74 31.70 22.21
C LEU A 32 15.06 30.93 22.36
N GLY A 33 15.65 30.93 23.56
CA GLY A 33 16.87 30.17 23.87
C GLY A 33 16.69 28.66 23.68
N ILE A 34 15.58 28.10 24.18
CA ILE A 34 15.25 26.67 23.98
C ILE A 34 15.04 26.37 22.48
N SER A 35 14.37 27.25 21.75
CA SER A 35 14.14 27.08 20.31
C SER A 35 15.44 27.07 19.51
N ILE A 36 16.38 27.97 19.84
CA ILE A 36 17.71 28.03 19.22
C ILE A 36 18.51 26.76 19.57
N LEU A 37 18.47 26.32 20.83
CA LEU A 37 19.16 25.09 21.25
C LEU A 37 18.65 23.86 20.49
N LEU A 38 17.34 23.72 20.36
CA LEU A 38 16.72 22.63 19.59
C LEU A 38 17.11 22.68 18.11
N LEU A 39 17.19 23.87 17.52
CA LEU A 39 17.64 24.05 16.15
C LEU A 39 19.10 23.62 15.97
N LEU A 40 19.99 23.99 16.90
CA LEU A 40 21.40 23.60 16.86
C LEU A 40 21.58 22.08 16.99
N VAL A 41 20.80 21.44 17.88
CA VAL A 41 20.80 19.96 18.01
C VAL A 41 20.33 19.30 16.71
N ALA A 42 19.27 19.82 16.09
CA ALA A 42 18.77 19.29 14.82
C ALA A 42 19.81 19.42 13.69
N LEU A 43 20.52 20.56 13.61
CA LEU A 43 21.60 20.77 12.64
C LEU A 43 22.79 19.84 12.89
N ALA A 44 23.17 19.61 14.15
CA ALA A 44 24.23 18.66 14.49
C ALA A 44 23.87 17.22 14.07
N ILE A 45 22.62 16.80 14.26
CA ILE A 45 22.13 15.49 13.81
C ILE A 45 22.18 15.39 12.28
N LEU A 46 21.77 16.44 11.55
CA LEU A 46 21.84 16.47 10.08
C LEU A 46 23.29 16.39 9.59
N ILE A 47 24.20 17.15 10.18
CA ILE A 47 25.64 17.10 9.84
C ILE A 47 26.20 15.70 10.11
N TRP A 48 25.84 15.08 11.24
CA TRP A 48 26.26 13.73 11.57
C TRP A 48 25.71 12.69 10.58
N GLN A 49 24.45 12.82 10.16
CA GLN A 49 23.84 11.96 9.14
C GLN A 49 24.53 12.11 7.78
N ILE A 50 24.87 13.34 7.38
CA ILE A 50 25.61 13.62 6.15
C ILE A 50 27.00 12.99 6.24
N PHE A 51 27.73 13.20 7.34
CA PHE A 51 29.07 12.61 7.53
C PHE A 51 29.04 11.08 7.51
N ARG A 52 28.04 10.46 8.13
CA ARG A 52 27.85 9.01 8.08
C ARG A 52 27.57 8.51 6.66
N CYS A 53 26.75 9.24 5.90
CA CYS A 53 26.45 8.93 4.50
C CYS A 53 27.71 9.00 3.62
N PHE A 54 28.60 9.98 3.87
CA PHE A 54 29.89 10.09 3.18
C PHE A 54 30.93 9.06 3.65
N SER A 55 30.84 8.57 4.88
CA SER A 55 31.74 7.52 5.38
C SER A 55 31.38 6.14 4.81
N GLU A 56 30.08 5.85 4.65
CA GLU A 56 29.59 4.59 4.06
C GLU A 56 29.89 4.47 2.55
N THR A 57 30.03 5.58 1.82
CA THR A 57 30.45 5.55 0.40
C THR A 57 31.94 5.26 0.20
N HIS A 58 32.79 5.45 1.22
CA HIS A 58 34.21 5.17 1.14
C HIS A 58 34.61 3.71 1.49
N THR A 59 33.66 2.84 1.85
CA THR A 59 33.93 1.47 2.31
C THR A 59 33.30 0.35 1.44
N SER A 60 33.08 0.59 0.15
CA SER A 60 32.57 -0.44 -0.77
C SER A 60 33.50 -0.73 -1.97
N TYR A 61 34.36 -1.75 -1.75
CA TYR A 61 35.02 -2.68 -2.69
C TYR A 61 36.32 -2.28 -3.43
N PRO A 62 37.21 -3.25 -3.77
CA PRO A 62 37.79 -4.32 -2.92
C PRO A 62 39.27 -4.65 -3.24
N HIS A 63 39.97 -5.42 -2.39
CA HIS A 63 41.01 -6.34 -2.87
C HIS A 63 41.27 -7.46 -1.85
N GLN A 64 40.81 -8.68 -2.16
CA GLN A 64 41.49 -9.90 -1.76
C GLN A 64 40.95 -11.06 -2.62
N ASP A 65 41.68 -11.35 -3.69
CA ASP A 65 41.58 -12.62 -4.39
C ASP A 65 42.33 -13.67 -3.56
N THR A 66 41.68 -14.78 -3.26
CA THR A 66 42.35 -16.04 -2.94
C THR A 66 41.48 -17.15 -3.53
N GLU A 67 41.79 -17.53 -4.76
CA GLU A 67 41.32 -18.77 -5.37
C GLU A 67 42.08 -19.95 -4.75
N GLU A 68 41.34 -20.86 -4.13
CA GLU A 68 41.76 -22.25 -3.92
C GLU A 68 41.81 -22.98 -5.27
N LYS A 69 42.88 -23.74 -5.49
CA LYS A 69 43.01 -24.67 -6.61
C LYS A 69 43.00 -26.11 -6.07
N PRO A 70 42.28 -27.07 -6.68
CA PRO A 70 42.43 -28.47 -6.35
C PRO A 70 43.47 -29.15 -7.25
N SER A 71 43.85 -30.36 -6.84
CA SER A 71 44.59 -31.44 -7.53
C SER A 71 46.06 -31.62 -7.13
N GLY A 72 46.34 -32.81 -6.60
CA GLY A 72 47.67 -33.39 -6.45
C GLY A 72 47.95 -34.37 -7.58
N ALA A 73 49.22 -34.44 -7.98
CA ALA A 73 49.94 -35.62 -8.43
C ALA A 73 51.39 -35.20 -8.80
N GLU A 74 52.31 -35.68 -7.97
CA GLU A 74 53.67 -36.19 -8.24
C GLU A 74 54.54 -35.71 -9.43
N ASN A 75 55.81 -35.49 -9.05
CA ASN A 75 57.06 -35.92 -9.70
C ASN A 75 57.97 -34.93 -10.49
N TYR A 76 59.14 -34.70 -9.85
CA TYR A 76 60.52 -34.48 -10.32
C TYR A 76 60.99 -33.18 -11.02
N ALA A 77 62.09 -32.68 -10.44
CA ALA A 77 63.28 -32.03 -11.00
C ALA A 77 63.30 -30.51 -11.29
N SER A 78 64.29 -29.87 -10.67
CA SER A 78 64.79 -28.49 -10.74
C SER A 78 65.68 -28.24 -12.00
N PRO A 79 66.36 -27.08 -12.18
CA PRO A 79 65.94 -25.67 -12.33
C PRO A 79 66.73 -25.02 -13.54
N PRO A 80 67.20 -23.75 -13.56
CA PRO A 80 66.67 -22.43 -13.20
C PRO A 80 66.77 -21.38 -14.36
N SER A 81 66.27 -20.16 -14.08
CA SER A 81 66.84 -18.84 -14.51
C SER A 81 66.56 -18.41 -15.98
N THR A 82 66.26 -17.15 -16.33
CA THR A 82 66.88 -15.88 -15.94
C THR A 82 66.12 -14.68 -16.58
N LYS A 83 66.04 -13.54 -15.86
CA LYS A 83 65.84 -12.12 -16.33
C LYS A 83 64.51 -11.79 -17.04
N GLY A 84 63.91 -10.61 -16.91
CA GLY A 84 64.27 -9.33 -16.28
C GLY A 84 63.25 -8.29 -16.79
N MET A 85 62.53 -7.64 -15.89
CA MET A 85 62.59 -6.18 -15.64
C MET A 85 62.14 -5.25 -16.79
N SER A 86 60.84 -4.88 -16.73
CA SER A 86 60.31 -3.49 -16.69
C SER A 86 60.34 -2.61 -17.98
N PRO A 87 59.71 -1.41 -17.97
CA PRO A 87 58.33 -1.21 -18.43
C PRO A 87 58.23 -0.13 -19.52
N GLN A 88 57.17 -0.13 -20.34
CA GLN A 88 56.86 1.03 -21.18
C GLN A 88 55.39 1.43 -21.05
N PHE A 89 55.22 2.61 -20.45
CA PHE A 89 54.01 3.40 -20.45
C PHE A 89 53.74 3.90 -21.88
N SER A 90 52.55 3.64 -22.40
CA SER A 90 51.95 4.43 -23.47
C SER A 90 50.51 4.76 -23.10
N VAL A 91 50.27 6.06 -22.93
CA VAL A 91 48.98 6.70 -22.71
C VAL A 91 48.03 6.38 -23.85
N VAL A 92 46.84 5.86 -23.56
CA VAL A 92 45.77 5.65 -24.56
C VAL A 92 44.46 6.32 -24.10
N ASP A 93 44.14 7.35 -24.87
CA ASP A 93 42.87 7.96 -25.26
C ASP A 93 41.53 7.47 -24.64
N VAL A 94 40.79 8.42 -24.05
CA VAL A 94 39.52 8.26 -23.31
C VAL A 94 38.30 8.23 -24.26
N ARG A 95 38.35 7.45 -25.34
CA ARG A 95 37.21 7.35 -26.30
C ARG A 95 36.80 5.94 -26.71
N ALA A 96 37.10 4.91 -25.90
CA ALA A 96 36.75 3.52 -26.20
C ALA A 96 35.63 2.89 -25.35
N GLU A 97 35.16 3.50 -24.25
CA GLU A 97 34.15 2.85 -23.37
C GLU A 97 32.68 3.09 -23.74
N ALA A 98 32.37 3.89 -24.77
CA ALA A 98 30.99 4.22 -25.14
C ALA A 98 30.33 3.25 -26.16
N ARG A 99 30.95 2.09 -26.46
CA ARG A 99 30.42 1.12 -27.45
C ARG A 99 30.22 -0.31 -26.93
N ARG A 100 30.24 -0.55 -25.61
CA ARG A 100 29.99 -1.87 -25.01
C ARG A 100 28.65 -2.06 -24.30
N LEU A 101 27.75 -1.06 -24.30
CA LEU A 101 26.40 -1.18 -23.72
C LEU A 101 25.25 -1.25 -24.74
N THR A 102 25.55 -1.50 -26.02
CA THR A 102 24.53 -1.54 -27.10
C THR A 102 24.43 -2.91 -27.78
N ARG A 103 24.53 -4.02 -27.03
CA ARG A 103 24.42 -5.36 -27.62
C ARG A 103 23.45 -6.35 -26.99
N CYS A 104 22.63 -5.96 -26.01
CA CYS A 104 21.68 -6.89 -25.38
C CYS A 104 20.21 -6.57 -25.60
N LEU A 105 19.83 -5.77 -26.60
CA LEU A 105 18.42 -5.57 -26.95
C LEU A 105 18.23 -5.49 -28.46
N SER A 106 18.12 -6.65 -29.11
CA SER A 106 17.19 -6.79 -30.23
C SER A 106 17.00 -8.25 -30.62
N ARG A 107 15.72 -8.60 -30.84
CA ARG A 107 15.22 -9.61 -31.79
C ARG A 107 14.83 -10.97 -31.22
N ALA A 108 13.70 -11.00 -30.50
CA ALA A 108 12.82 -12.16 -30.54
C ALA A 108 11.83 -11.97 -31.70
N SER A 109 12.02 -12.76 -32.74
CA SER A 109 11.12 -12.93 -33.88
C SER A 109 9.82 -13.62 -33.44
N PHE A 110 8.69 -13.04 -33.80
CA PHE A 110 7.37 -13.68 -33.68
C PHE A 110 7.23 -14.86 -34.64
N PRO A 111 6.53 -15.92 -34.24
CA PRO A 111 5.70 -16.68 -35.15
C PRO A 111 4.23 -16.48 -34.81
N SER A 112 3.45 -16.08 -35.81
CA SER A 112 2.00 -16.08 -35.81
C SER A 112 1.52 -17.30 -36.59
N ASN A 113 0.88 -18.27 -35.93
CA ASN A 113 -0.44 -18.78 -36.33
C ASN A 113 -1.03 -19.81 -35.35
N SER A 114 -2.30 -19.54 -35.03
CA SER A 114 -3.44 -20.42 -34.75
C SER A 114 -3.38 -21.59 -33.75
N SER A 115 -4.31 -21.48 -32.79
CA SER A 115 -5.17 -22.52 -32.19
C SER A 115 -4.56 -23.59 -31.28
N GLN A 116 -5.05 -23.56 -30.03
CA GLN A 116 -5.07 -24.61 -29.00
C GLN A 116 -3.71 -25.03 -28.40
N MET A 117 -3.45 -24.63 -27.15
CA MET A 117 -2.98 -25.47 -26.02
C MET A 117 -2.65 -24.55 -24.82
N VAL A 118 -3.47 -24.59 -23.76
CA VAL A 118 -3.19 -25.21 -22.45
C VAL A 118 -2.33 -24.33 -21.52
N SER A 119 -2.92 -24.09 -20.34
CA SER A 119 -2.35 -23.66 -19.06
C SER A 119 -0.82 -23.75 -18.91
N ASN A 120 -0.20 -22.62 -18.56
CA ASN A 120 0.88 -22.51 -17.56
C ASN A 120 1.32 -21.05 -17.40
N LEU A 121 0.57 -20.27 -16.62
CA LEU A 121 1.12 -19.12 -15.91
C LEU A 121 1.46 -19.66 -14.53
N GLY A 122 2.75 -19.67 -14.15
CA GLY A 122 3.27 -20.39 -12.98
C GLY A 122 2.37 -20.28 -11.76
N SER A 123 1.87 -21.43 -11.28
CA SER A 123 1.11 -21.53 -10.04
C SER A 123 1.93 -20.88 -8.92
N GLN A 124 1.46 -19.75 -8.41
CA GLN A 124 2.03 -19.15 -7.22
C GLN A 124 1.71 -20.10 -6.06
N LYS A 125 2.63 -21.04 -5.82
CA LYS A 125 2.46 -22.07 -4.81
C LYS A 125 2.55 -21.39 -3.44
N VAL A 126 1.42 -21.33 -2.75
CA VAL A 126 1.37 -20.89 -1.36
C VAL A 126 1.77 -22.08 -0.49
N HIS A 127 2.56 -21.80 0.53
CA HIS A 127 3.12 -22.81 1.42
C HIS A 127 2.84 -22.44 2.87
N GLY A 128 2.56 -23.47 3.66
CA GLY A 128 2.36 -23.39 5.08
C GLY A 128 0.90 -23.53 5.47
N SER A 129 0.68 -23.64 6.77
CA SER A 129 -0.63 -23.77 7.41
C SER A 129 -0.73 -22.81 8.60
N LEU A 130 -1.95 -22.43 8.95
CA LEU A 130 -2.23 -21.61 10.11
C LEU A 130 -3.10 -22.41 11.09
N ARG A 131 -2.59 -22.55 12.32
CA ARG A 131 -3.28 -23.17 13.46
C ARG A 131 -3.85 -22.08 14.37
N PHE A 132 -5.13 -22.19 14.69
CA PHE A 132 -5.86 -21.19 15.46
C PHE A 132 -7.05 -21.85 16.18
N SER A 133 -7.62 -21.16 17.16
CA SER A 133 -8.87 -21.58 17.80
C SER A 133 -9.94 -20.49 17.73
N VAL A 134 -11.19 -20.90 17.61
CA VAL A 134 -12.36 -20.00 17.58
C VAL A 134 -13.41 -20.50 18.56
N TYR A 135 -13.99 -19.56 19.29
CA TYR A 135 -15.05 -19.82 20.26
C TYR A 135 -16.08 -18.69 20.19
N TYR A 136 -17.37 -19.02 20.21
CA TYR A 136 -18.46 -18.06 20.26
C TYR A 136 -19.40 -18.38 21.42
N ASP A 137 -19.45 -17.46 22.38
CA ASP A 137 -20.47 -17.48 23.43
C ASP A 137 -21.76 -16.84 22.89
N GLN A 138 -22.76 -17.68 22.65
CA GLN A 138 -24.06 -17.24 22.15
C GLN A 138 -24.85 -16.39 23.16
N LEU A 139 -24.62 -16.58 24.46
CA LEU A 139 -25.35 -15.87 25.51
C LEU A 139 -24.85 -14.44 25.66
N GLN A 140 -23.54 -14.23 25.50
CA GLN A 140 -22.90 -12.92 25.57
C GLN A 140 -22.66 -12.28 24.19
N ALA A 141 -23.04 -12.99 23.13
CA ALA A 141 -22.71 -12.67 21.74
C ALA A 141 -21.22 -12.33 21.56
N PHE A 142 -20.35 -13.12 22.19
CA PHE A 142 -18.93 -12.80 22.33
C PHE A 142 -18.09 -13.79 21.53
N LEU A 143 -17.38 -13.29 20.51
CA LEU A 143 -16.49 -14.08 19.67
C LEU A 143 -15.06 -13.93 20.16
N VAL A 144 -14.37 -15.05 20.28
CA VAL A 144 -12.97 -15.16 20.66
C VAL A 144 -12.21 -15.91 19.56
N VAL A 145 -11.10 -15.33 19.12
CA VAL A 145 -10.19 -15.91 18.13
C VAL A 145 -8.79 -15.93 18.72
N THR A 146 -8.16 -17.10 18.78
CA THR A 146 -6.78 -17.25 19.26
C THR A 146 -5.89 -17.71 18.11
N VAL A 147 -4.88 -16.93 17.78
CA VAL A 147 -3.89 -17.30 16.76
C VAL A 147 -2.78 -18.09 17.46
N LEU A 148 -2.60 -19.36 17.13
CA LEU A 148 -1.66 -20.25 17.84
C LEU A 148 -0.29 -20.24 17.16
N GLN A 149 -0.24 -20.71 15.92
CA GLN A 149 1.01 -20.95 15.21
C GLN A 149 0.81 -20.90 13.69
N VAL A 150 1.80 -20.41 12.96
CA VAL A 150 1.92 -20.69 11.51
C VAL A 150 3.02 -21.72 11.33
N GLU A 151 2.85 -22.67 10.41
CA GLU A 151 3.82 -23.72 10.10
C GLU A 151 4.18 -23.70 8.62
N GLY A 152 5.40 -24.13 8.27
CA GLY A 152 5.77 -24.44 6.89
C GLY A 152 5.89 -23.24 5.94
N LEU A 153 6.16 -22.03 6.45
CA LEU A 153 6.44 -20.88 5.58
C LEU A 153 7.76 -21.09 4.84
N VAL A 154 7.74 -20.96 3.52
CA VAL A 154 8.97 -21.03 2.71
C VAL A 154 9.71 -19.70 2.82
N GLY A 155 10.88 -19.71 3.46
CA GLY A 155 11.85 -18.64 3.34
C GLY A 155 12.63 -18.81 2.05
N SER A 156 12.63 -17.82 1.15
CA SER A 156 13.49 -17.87 -0.04
C SER A 156 14.96 -17.82 0.39
N SER A 157 15.63 -18.96 0.55
CA SER A 157 17.08 -19.14 0.81
C SER A 157 17.71 -18.44 2.04
N GLN A 158 17.04 -17.46 2.68
CA GLN A 158 17.51 -16.74 3.86
C GLN A 158 16.33 -16.51 4.81
N THR A 159 16.22 -17.35 5.84
CA THR A 159 15.23 -17.18 6.93
C THR A 159 15.41 -15.88 7.71
N SER A 160 16.59 -15.26 7.62
CA SER A 160 16.95 -13.99 8.27
C SER A 160 16.07 -12.80 7.86
N GLY A 161 15.42 -12.85 6.69
CA GLY A 161 14.53 -11.79 6.20
C GLY A 161 13.06 -11.93 6.58
N LEU A 162 12.64 -13.09 7.09
CA LEU A 162 11.22 -13.37 7.33
C LEU A 162 10.77 -12.80 8.69
N GLN A 163 9.78 -11.93 8.67
CA GLN A 163 9.19 -11.30 9.86
C GLN A 163 7.65 -11.46 9.84
N PRO A 164 7.13 -12.68 10.01
CA PRO A 164 5.70 -12.93 9.84
C PRO A 164 4.84 -12.36 10.97
N PHE A 165 3.68 -11.86 10.59
CA PHE A 165 2.56 -11.57 11.49
C PHE A 165 1.24 -11.96 10.79
N VAL A 166 0.20 -12.21 11.58
CA VAL A 166 -1.13 -12.53 11.07
C VAL A 166 -2.01 -11.30 11.19
N LYS A 167 -2.65 -10.94 10.08
CA LYS A 167 -3.69 -9.93 10.03
C LYS A 167 -5.05 -10.64 10.05
N ILE A 168 -5.86 -10.34 11.05
CA ILE A 168 -7.16 -10.98 11.28
C ILE A 168 -8.25 -9.98 10.93
N ARG A 169 -9.22 -10.40 10.12
CA ARG A 169 -10.41 -9.61 9.77
C ARG A 169 -11.66 -10.44 9.96
N LEU A 170 -12.64 -9.85 10.63
CA LEU A 170 -13.98 -10.40 10.69
C LEU A 170 -14.79 -9.82 9.52
N MET A 171 -15.09 -10.64 8.52
CA MET A 171 -15.76 -10.23 7.30
C MET A 171 -17.23 -10.60 7.38
N TRP A 172 -18.14 -9.66 7.18
CA TRP A 172 -19.57 -9.89 7.10
C TRP A 172 -20.05 -9.79 5.65
N ALA A 173 -20.84 -10.77 5.22
CA ALA A 173 -21.51 -10.79 3.93
C ALA A 173 -22.93 -10.25 4.06
N GLY A 174 -23.20 -9.03 3.60
CA GLY A 174 -24.55 -8.47 3.79
C GLY A 174 -24.93 -7.27 2.94
N GLY A 175 -24.44 -7.24 1.72
CA GLY A 175 -25.10 -6.54 0.62
C GLY A 175 -25.00 -7.40 -0.63
N GLN A 176 -25.97 -7.31 -1.53
CA GLN A 176 -25.88 -7.96 -2.84
C GLN A 176 -25.87 -6.89 -3.92
N VAL A 177 -24.82 -6.88 -4.72
CA VAL A 177 -24.75 -6.14 -5.98
C VAL A 177 -24.78 -7.19 -7.05
N THR A 178 -25.93 -7.41 -7.69
CA THR A 178 -26.12 -8.50 -8.67
C THR A 178 -24.95 -8.59 -9.65
N PRO A 179 -24.18 -9.71 -9.73
CA PRO A 179 -24.36 -11.01 -9.05
C PRO A 179 -23.40 -11.28 -7.85
N SER A 180 -22.67 -10.28 -7.35
CA SER A 180 -21.64 -10.42 -6.32
C SER A 180 -22.11 -10.03 -4.91
N VAL A 181 -21.55 -10.69 -3.90
CA VAL A 181 -21.75 -10.36 -2.49
C VAL A 181 -20.80 -9.22 -2.10
N LEU A 182 -21.33 -8.23 -1.38
CA LEU A 182 -20.55 -7.18 -0.74
C LEU A 182 -20.11 -7.62 0.65
N TRP A 183 -18.81 -7.48 0.90
CA TRP A 183 -18.19 -7.75 2.18
C TRP A 183 -17.98 -6.45 2.98
N THR A 184 -18.18 -6.52 4.28
CA THR A 184 -17.87 -5.45 5.22
C THR A 184 -16.91 -5.97 6.29
N VAL A 185 -15.85 -5.23 6.57
CA VAL A 185 -14.96 -5.53 7.69
C VAL A 185 -15.62 -5.04 8.97
N LEU A 186 -15.96 -5.95 9.88
CA LEU A 186 -16.51 -5.62 11.19
C LEU A 186 -15.40 -5.24 12.18
N GLN A 187 -14.34 -6.02 12.19
CA GLN A 187 -13.19 -5.87 13.09
C GLN A 187 -11.90 -6.26 12.38
N GLU A 188 -10.81 -5.60 12.74
CA GLU A 188 -9.47 -5.87 12.23
C GLU A 188 -8.46 -5.89 13.37
N TRP A 189 -7.69 -6.98 13.47
CA TRP A 189 -6.62 -7.15 14.43
C TRP A 189 -5.32 -7.56 13.74
N ARG A 190 -4.23 -7.50 14.50
CA ARG A 190 -2.93 -8.01 14.10
C ARG A 190 -2.23 -8.66 15.28
N THR A 191 -1.54 -9.76 15.02
CA THR A 191 -0.61 -10.33 16.00
C THR A 191 0.64 -9.47 16.16
N ARG A 192 1.46 -9.83 17.13
CA ARG A 192 2.84 -9.37 17.16
C ARG A 192 3.61 -9.86 15.93
N VAL A 193 4.71 -9.17 15.60
CA VAL A 193 5.64 -9.59 14.55
C VAL A 193 6.69 -10.52 15.17
N VAL A 194 6.86 -11.71 14.60
CA VAL A 194 7.93 -12.64 14.99
C VAL A 194 9.05 -12.52 13.96
N LYS A 195 10.32 -12.48 14.37
CA LYS A 195 11.46 -12.33 13.46
C LYS A 195 12.18 -13.65 13.23
N GLY A 196 12.64 -13.87 12.00
CA GLY A 196 13.54 -14.97 11.64
C GLY A 196 12.93 -16.37 11.76
N SER A 197 11.60 -16.51 11.70
CA SER A 197 10.94 -17.81 11.91
C SER A 197 10.00 -18.17 10.77
N CYS A 198 10.17 -19.38 10.23
CA CYS A 198 9.23 -20.01 9.31
C CYS A 198 8.05 -20.69 10.01
N ASN A 199 8.12 -20.82 11.34
CA ASN A 199 7.11 -21.45 12.18
C ASN A 199 6.80 -20.57 13.40
N PRO A 200 6.29 -19.33 13.21
CA PRO A 200 6.10 -18.39 14.29
C PRO A 200 4.99 -18.85 15.26
N LEU A 201 5.27 -18.74 16.56
CA LEU A 201 4.33 -18.98 17.66
C LEU A 201 3.77 -17.66 18.19
N TYR A 202 2.46 -17.56 18.27
CA TYR A 202 1.74 -16.37 18.73
C TYR A 202 1.06 -16.64 20.09
N GLY A 203 -0.03 -17.41 20.13
CA GLY A 203 -0.87 -17.47 21.32
C GLY A 203 -1.56 -16.14 21.65
N ASP A 204 -1.66 -15.24 20.67
CA ASP A 204 -2.36 -13.96 20.82
C ASP A 204 -3.88 -14.23 20.73
N GLN A 205 -4.65 -13.68 21.67
CA GLN A 205 -6.11 -13.82 21.73
C GLN A 205 -6.79 -12.48 21.41
N PHE A 206 -7.80 -12.53 20.55
CA PHE A 206 -8.59 -11.38 20.13
C PHE A 206 -10.06 -11.67 20.36
N SER A 207 -10.82 -10.64 20.71
CA SER A 207 -12.24 -10.81 20.98
C SER A 207 -13.07 -9.59 20.60
N CYS A 208 -14.32 -9.80 20.24
CA CYS A 208 -15.31 -8.75 20.05
C CYS A 208 -16.70 -9.22 20.45
N ILE A 209 -17.54 -8.25 20.82
CA ILE A 209 -18.98 -8.46 20.94
C ILE A 209 -19.58 -8.32 19.54
N LEU A 210 -20.32 -9.32 19.13
CA LEU A 210 -21.17 -9.31 17.95
C LEU A 210 -22.52 -8.76 18.38
N GLN A 211 -23.03 -7.70 17.74
CA GLN A 211 -24.33 -7.16 18.10
C GLN A 211 -25.45 -8.19 17.85
N ASP A 212 -26.56 -8.01 18.57
CA ASP A 212 -27.56 -9.01 18.95
C ASP A 212 -28.51 -9.45 17.81
N ASN A 213 -27.94 -9.80 16.66
CA ASN A 213 -28.66 -10.43 15.57
C ASN A 213 -28.21 -11.89 15.46
N LYS A 214 -29.05 -12.81 15.96
CA LYS A 214 -28.73 -14.25 16.10
C LYS A 214 -28.24 -14.91 14.81
N ASP A 215 -28.63 -14.37 13.66
CA ASP A 215 -28.23 -14.90 12.34
C ASP A 215 -26.99 -14.22 11.75
N MET A 216 -26.42 -13.22 12.42
CA MET A 216 -25.25 -12.50 11.92
C MET A 216 -24.04 -13.41 11.80
N ILE A 217 -23.83 -14.32 12.77
CA ILE A 217 -22.74 -15.29 12.75
C ILE A 217 -22.76 -16.17 11.49
N ASN A 218 -23.94 -16.44 10.94
CA ASN A 218 -24.11 -17.25 9.72
C ASN A 218 -23.54 -16.58 8.47
N HIS A 219 -23.39 -15.26 8.52
CA HIS A 219 -22.91 -14.41 7.43
C HIS A 219 -21.47 -13.93 7.67
N ILE A 220 -20.84 -14.38 8.75
CA ILE A 220 -19.48 -13.99 9.11
C ILE A 220 -18.48 -15.03 8.61
N THR A 221 -17.42 -14.53 7.97
CA THR A 221 -16.24 -15.29 7.59
C THR A 221 -15.02 -14.68 8.27
N LEU A 222 -14.27 -15.52 8.99
CA LEU A 222 -13.00 -15.14 9.55
C LEU A 222 -11.93 -15.23 8.45
N ARG A 223 -11.32 -14.08 8.13
CA ARG A 223 -10.26 -13.95 7.13
C ARG A 223 -8.95 -13.69 7.86
N MET A 224 -7.96 -14.57 7.68
CA MET A 224 -6.64 -14.41 8.28
C MET A 224 -5.57 -14.46 7.20
N GLU A 225 -4.77 -13.40 7.13
CA GLU A 225 -3.67 -13.27 6.17
C GLU A 225 -2.34 -13.33 6.91
N VAL A 226 -1.47 -14.26 6.53
CA VAL A 226 -0.09 -14.28 6.99
C VAL A 226 0.70 -13.32 6.11
N ARG A 227 1.33 -12.32 6.72
CA ARG A 227 2.08 -11.28 6.02
C ARG A 227 3.51 -11.22 6.53
N ASN A 228 4.46 -11.01 5.62
CA ASN A 228 5.83 -10.69 5.98
C ASN A 228 5.96 -9.18 6.17
N PHE A 229 6.36 -8.77 7.37
CA PHE A 229 6.60 -7.38 7.71
C PHE A 229 7.82 -6.84 6.95
N ASP A 230 7.69 -5.61 6.47
CA ASP A 230 8.76 -4.84 5.84
C ASP A 230 8.68 -3.42 6.38
N LYS A 231 9.82 -2.89 6.83
CA LYS A 231 9.93 -1.56 7.43
C LYS A 231 9.91 -0.45 6.38
N PHE A 232 10.41 -0.70 5.18
CA PHE A 232 10.65 0.30 4.15
C PHE A 232 9.70 0.17 2.97
N SER A 233 9.01 -0.97 2.85
CA SER A 233 8.07 -1.24 1.76
C SER A 233 6.72 -1.74 2.26
N ARG A 234 5.85 -2.15 1.35
CA ARG A 234 4.56 -2.76 1.70
C ARG A 234 4.79 -4.20 2.16
N HIS A 235 4.09 -4.59 3.21
CA HIS A 235 4.10 -5.98 3.68
C HIS A 235 3.65 -6.93 2.57
N THR A 236 4.41 -8.01 2.36
CA THR A 236 4.08 -9.03 1.36
C THR A 236 3.14 -10.06 1.98
N VAL A 237 2.09 -10.43 1.25
CA VAL A 237 1.15 -11.45 1.71
C VAL A 237 1.72 -12.81 1.35
N LEU A 238 1.94 -13.67 2.35
CA LEU A 238 2.48 -15.02 2.19
C LEU A 238 1.37 -16.02 1.86
N GLY A 239 0.18 -15.81 2.42
CA GLY A 239 -1.00 -16.64 2.19
C GLY A 239 -2.18 -16.21 3.04
N GLU A 240 -3.33 -16.81 2.79
CA GLU A 240 -4.60 -16.46 3.42
C GLU A 240 -5.42 -17.71 3.74
N ILE A 241 -6.20 -17.66 4.82
CA ILE A 241 -7.28 -18.61 5.09
C ILE A 241 -8.61 -17.87 5.30
N ARG A 242 -9.69 -18.55 4.95
CA ARG A 242 -11.07 -18.03 5.02
C ARG A 242 -11.97 -19.10 5.62
N VAL A 243 -12.59 -18.76 6.74
CA VAL A 243 -13.31 -19.72 7.58
C VAL A 243 -14.72 -19.19 7.86
N PRO A 244 -15.74 -19.71 7.15
CA PRO A 244 -17.14 -19.33 7.41
C PRO A 244 -17.59 -19.84 8.78
N LEU A 245 -17.91 -18.93 9.70
CA LEU A 245 -18.22 -19.28 11.08
C LEU A 245 -19.61 -19.95 11.24
N GLY A 246 -20.56 -19.57 10.37
CA GLY A 246 -21.93 -20.09 10.39
C GLY A 246 -22.10 -21.60 10.23
N LYS A 247 -21.09 -22.29 9.69
CA LYS A 247 -21.15 -23.75 9.42
C LYS A 247 -20.44 -24.58 10.49
N MET A 248 -19.85 -23.93 11.49
CA MET A 248 -18.97 -24.57 12.46
C MET A 248 -19.62 -24.65 13.84
N ASN A 249 -19.36 -25.75 14.55
CA ASN A 249 -19.74 -25.86 15.96
C ASN A 249 -18.69 -25.17 16.84
N ILE A 250 -18.85 -23.87 17.03
CA ILE A 250 -17.96 -23.00 17.82
C ILE A 250 -18.53 -22.65 19.19
N SER A 251 -19.52 -23.42 19.68
CA SER A 251 -20.08 -23.28 21.04
C SER A 251 -19.09 -23.67 22.15
N PHE A 252 -17.97 -24.28 21.76
CA PHE A 252 -16.80 -24.54 22.60
C PHE A 252 -15.56 -24.16 21.79
N PRO A 253 -14.40 -23.92 22.45
CA PRO A 253 -13.16 -23.66 21.73
C PRO A 253 -12.85 -24.75 20.70
N LEU A 254 -13.00 -24.39 19.43
CA LEU A 254 -12.71 -25.26 18.29
C LEU A 254 -11.35 -24.88 17.73
N GLU A 255 -10.41 -25.81 17.78
CA GLU A 255 -9.09 -25.65 17.19
C GLU A 255 -9.07 -26.18 15.77
N LEU A 256 -8.48 -25.41 14.85
CA LEU A 256 -8.41 -25.69 13.43
C LEU A 256 -6.98 -25.49 12.94
N GLN A 257 -6.62 -26.26 11.91
CA GLN A 257 -5.38 -26.12 11.17
C GLN A 257 -5.72 -26.12 9.69
N GLU A 258 -5.50 -24.98 9.04
CA GLU A 258 -5.90 -24.77 7.64
C GLU A 258 -4.67 -24.42 6.79
N ASP A 259 -4.58 -25.01 5.60
CA ASP A 259 -3.52 -24.72 4.65
C ASP A 259 -3.70 -23.32 4.05
N LEU A 260 -2.59 -22.57 3.97
CA LEU A 260 -2.58 -21.24 3.39
C LEU A 260 -2.91 -21.30 1.90
N GLN A 261 -3.85 -20.46 1.48
CA GLN A 261 -4.30 -20.34 0.09
C GLN A 261 -3.80 -19.04 -0.55
N ILE A 262 -3.91 -18.98 -1.87
CA ILE A 262 -3.65 -17.77 -2.65
C ILE A 262 -4.60 -16.66 -2.19
N PRO A 263 -4.10 -15.47 -1.81
CA PRO A 263 -4.94 -14.37 -1.37
C PRO A 263 -5.97 -13.95 -2.41
N GLN A 264 -7.22 -13.82 -2.00
CA GLN A 264 -8.33 -13.40 -2.86
C GLN A 264 -8.74 -11.96 -2.54
N LYS A 265 -9.21 -11.23 -3.56
CA LYS A 265 -9.75 -9.87 -3.40
C LYS A 265 -11.25 -9.94 -3.10
N ASP A 266 -11.68 -9.19 -2.09
CA ASP A 266 -13.10 -9.10 -1.73
C ASP A 266 -13.75 -7.85 -2.31
N LEU A 267 -14.93 -8.00 -2.90
CA LEU A 267 -15.76 -6.85 -3.28
C LEU A 267 -16.40 -6.26 -2.02
N VAL A 268 -15.99 -5.04 -1.66
CA VAL A 268 -16.42 -4.35 -0.43
C VAL A 268 -17.34 -3.16 -0.70
N GLY A 269 -17.50 -2.80 -1.97
CA GLY A 269 -18.40 -1.74 -2.40
C GLY A 269 -18.29 -1.46 -3.89
N GLU A 270 -18.94 -0.40 -4.33
CA GLU A 270 -18.81 0.12 -5.69
C GLU A 270 -18.65 1.64 -5.67
N VAL A 271 -17.96 2.19 -6.66
CA VAL A 271 -17.81 3.62 -6.86
C VAL A 271 -18.28 4.01 -8.25
N LEU A 272 -19.14 5.03 -8.32
CA LEU A 272 -19.50 5.70 -9.56
C LEU A 272 -18.51 6.83 -9.81
N LEU A 273 -17.65 6.62 -10.81
CA LEU A 273 -16.65 7.60 -11.24
C LEU A 273 -17.07 8.26 -12.55
N THR A 274 -16.74 9.54 -12.71
CA THR A 274 -16.72 10.21 -14.01
C THR A 274 -15.30 10.48 -14.46
N LEU A 275 -15.01 10.25 -15.74
CA LEU A 275 -13.72 10.53 -16.34
C LEU A 275 -13.89 11.45 -17.55
N LYS A 276 -13.10 12.52 -17.59
CA LYS A 276 -13.04 13.45 -18.73
C LYS A 276 -11.60 13.85 -19.00
N TYR A 277 -11.12 13.54 -20.20
CA TYR A 277 -9.79 13.94 -20.65
C TYR A 277 -9.85 15.19 -21.52
N LEU A 278 -8.95 16.14 -21.24
CA LEU A 278 -8.73 17.39 -21.97
C LEU A 278 -7.34 17.35 -22.63
N PRO A 279 -7.23 16.94 -23.91
CA PRO A 279 -5.93 16.76 -24.57
C PRO A 279 -5.12 18.05 -24.68
N THR A 280 -5.78 19.16 -25.03
CA THR A 280 -5.11 20.44 -25.28
C THR A 280 -4.37 20.99 -24.06
N SER A 281 -4.87 20.74 -22.86
CA SER A 281 -4.25 21.18 -21.61
C SER A 281 -3.58 20.05 -20.83
N GLN A 282 -3.57 18.82 -21.40
CA GLN A 282 -3.12 17.59 -20.75
C GLN A 282 -3.71 17.40 -19.34
N ARG A 283 -5.02 17.67 -19.19
CA ARG A 283 -5.71 17.52 -17.90
C ARG A 283 -6.66 16.34 -17.91
N LEU A 284 -6.72 15.66 -16.77
CA LEU A 284 -7.70 14.62 -16.49
C LEU A 284 -8.59 15.08 -15.34
N GLU A 285 -9.89 15.18 -15.60
CA GLU A 285 -10.92 15.40 -14.60
C GLU A 285 -11.47 14.05 -14.15
N VAL A 286 -11.40 13.80 -12.84
CA VAL A 286 -11.91 12.58 -12.20
C VAL A 286 -12.99 13.00 -11.20
N GLY A 287 -14.25 12.70 -11.51
CA GLY A 287 -15.36 12.92 -10.61
C GLY A 287 -15.69 11.69 -9.76
N LEU A 288 -15.86 11.90 -8.46
CA LEU A 288 -16.43 10.93 -7.53
C LEU A 288 -17.90 11.30 -7.30
N LEU A 289 -18.82 10.53 -7.86
CA LEU A 289 -20.25 10.83 -7.72
C LEU A 289 -20.83 10.14 -6.49
N LYS A 290 -20.74 8.81 -6.44
CA LYS A 290 -21.38 7.99 -5.40
C LYS A 290 -20.49 6.81 -5.01
N VAL A 291 -20.58 6.40 -3.76
CA VAL A 291 -19.99 5.18 -3.23
C VAL A 291 -21.09 4.34 -2.60
N ARG A 292 -21.17 3.06 -2.98
CA ARG A 292 -22.07 2.06 -2.40
C ARG A 292 -21.25 1.11 -1.53
N THR A 293 -21.66 0.89 -0.30
CA THR A 293 -21.04 -0.11 0.59
C THR A 293 -22.12 -0.83 1.38
N ALA A 294 -21.87 -2.09 1.73
CA ALA A 294 -22.68 -2.75 2.74
C ALA A 294 -22.34 -2.19 4.13
N ILE A 295 -23.37 -1.99 4.95
CA ILE A 295 -23.26 -1.51 6.32
C ILE A 295 -23.89 -2.57 7.21
N ALA A 296 -23.07 -3.17 8.07
CA ALA A 296 -23.55 -4.10 9.09
C ALA A 296 -24.19 -3.36 10.27
N GLU A 297 -23.64 -2.20 10.63
CA GLU A 297 -24.08 -1.40 11.77
C GLU A 297 -24.44 0.03 11.30
N PRO A 298 -25.74 0.39 11.25
CA PRO A 298 -26.19 1.68 10.72
C PRO A 298 -25.94 2.87 11.66
N SER A 299 -25.37 2.66 12.85
CA SER A 299 -25.27 3.65 13.93
C SER A 299 -23.89 4.30 14.09
N SER A 300 -22.93 4.05 13.19
CA SER A 300 -21.66 4.75 13.24
C SER A 300 -21.81 6.16 12.64
N ASP A 301 -21.54 7.21 13.43
CA ASP A 301 -21.33 8.59 12.98
C ASP A 301 -19.98 8.73 12.23
N ALA A 302 -19.67 7.72 11.41
CA ALA A 302 -18.42 7.64 10.68
C ALA A 302 -18.51 8.51 9.43
N VAL A 303 -17.40 9.15 9.10
CA VAL A 303 -17.26 9.94 7.87
C VAL A 303 -16.43 9.18 6.85
N MET A 304 -16.88 9.23 5.60
CA MET A 304 -16.21 8.65 4.45
C MET A 304 -15.48 9.74 3.66
N HIS A 305 -14.27 9.45 3.18
CA HIS A 305 -13.58 10.28 2.21
C HIS A 305 -12.76 9.43 1.25
N ALA A 306 -12.56 9.91 0.03
CA ALA A 306 -11.70 9.25 -0.94
C ALA A 306 -10.38 9.99 -1.11
N ARG A 307 -9.34 9.24 -1.48
CA ARG A 307 -8.10 9.74 -2.05
C ARG A 307 -8.00 9.25 -3.48
N ILE A 308 -7.81 10.17 -4.40
CA ILE A 308 -7.63 9.89 -5.83
C ILE A 308 -6.22 10.33 -6.21
N SER A 309 -5.47 9.46 -6.86
CA SER A 309 -4.15 9.78 -7.40
C SER A 309 -3.99 9.17 -8.77
N ILE A 310 -3.15 9.78 -9.59
CA ILE A 310 -2.79 9.22 -10.88
C ILE A 310 -1.35 8.74 -10.80
N GLN A 311 -1.10 7.52 -11.26
CA GLN A 311 0.22 6.99 -11.46
C GLN A 311 0.48 6.90 -12.95
N CYS A 312 1.53 7.53 -13.45
CA CYS A 312 1.96 7.37 -14.84
C CYS A 312 3.36 6.75 -14.85
N ASN A 313 3.51 5.63 -15.55
CA ASN A 313 4.70 4.77 -15.43
C ASN A 313 4.97 4.37 -13.96
N GLN A 314 6.14 4.75 -13.44
CA GLN A 314 6.53 4.56 -12.04
C GLN A 314 6.37 5.84 -11.20
N SER A 315 5.99 6.95 -11.82
CA SER A 315 5.78 8.23 -11.13
C SER A 315 4.35 8.33 -10.62
N LYS A 316 4.21 8.45 -9.30
CA LYS A 316 2.92 8.70 -8.67
C LYS A 316 2.73 10.20 -8.47
N LEU A 317 1.73 10.76 -9.13
CA LEU A 317 1.30 12.14 -8.90
C LEU A 317 0.72 12.28 -7.49
N ARG A 318 0.78 13.50 -6.95
CA ARG A 318 0.20 13.82 -5.63
C ARG A 318 -1.28 13.44 -5.62
N TYR A 319 -1.70 12.76 -4.55
CA TYR A 319 -3.12 12.46 -4.37
C TYR A 319 -3.90 13.72 -4.03
N GLN A 320 -5.14 13.78 -4.49
CA GLN A 320 -6.15 14.74 -4.06
C GLN A 320 -7.18 14.01 -3.19
N LYS A 321 -7.71 14.71 -2.19
CA LYS A 321 -8.67 14.17 -1.23
C LYS A 321 -10.02 14.85 -1.45
N THR A 322 -11.11 14.10 -1.37
CA THR A 322 -12.45 14.66 -1.34
C THR A 322 -12.77 15.28 0.02
N SER A 323 -13.89 16.01 0.08
CA SER A 323 -14.53 16.33 1.35
C SER A 323 -14.90 15.05 2.11
N ALA A 324 -15.06 15.17 3.42
CA ALA A 324 -15.54 14.08 4.26
C ALA A 324 -17.06 14.19 4.34
N VAL A 325 -17.75 13.11 4.01
CA VAL A 325 -19.22 13.02 3.99
C VAL A 325 -19.66 11.95 4.98
N HIS A 326 -20.77 12.16 5.67
CA HIS A 326 -21.35 11.13 6.55
C HIS A 326 -21.57 9.81 5.80
N ARG A 327 -21.16 8.70 6.39
CA ARG A 327 -21.26 7.39 5.77
C ARG A 327 -22.72 6.94 5.72
N CYS A 328 -23.17 6.62 4.52
CA CYS A 328 -24.47 6.01 4.25
C CYS A 328 -24.29 4.78 3.33
N PRO A 329 -25.27 3.85 3.25
CA PRO A 329 -25.17 2.70 2.34
C PRO A 329 -24.91 3.13 0.89
N VAL A 330 -25.47 4.29 0.51
CA VAL A 330 -25.10 5.04 -0.70
C VAL A 330 -24.66 6.44 -0.27
N THR A 331 -23.35 6.69 -0.29
CA THR A 331 -22.76 8.00 0.05
C THR A 331 -22.56 8.80 -1.23
N VAL A 332 -23.04 10.05 -1.26
CA VAL A 332 -22.94 10.94 -2.42
C VAL A 332 -21.86 11.99 -2.18
N PHE A 333 -20.92 12.12 -3.11
CA PHE A 333 -19.83 13.10 -3.05
C PHE A 333 -20.04 14.23 -4.07
N ASN A 334 -20.33 13.89 -5.34
CA ASN A 334 -20.44 14.84 -6.46
C ASN A 334 -19.25 15.80 -6.56
N GLU A 335 -18.04 15.31 -6.29
CA GLU A 335 -16.81 16.11 -6.33
C GLU A 335 -15.97 15.79 -7.57
N VAL A 336 -15.45 16.81 -8.24
CA VAL A 336 -14.56 16.65 -9.39
C VAL A 336 -13.16 17.12 -9.04
N LEU A 337 -12.18 16.23 -9.19
CA LEU A 337 -10.77 16.49 -8.93
C LEU A 337 -10.02 16.57 -10.27
N MET A 338 -9.22 17.62 -10.44
CA MET A 338 -8.51 17.89 -11.70
C MET A 338 -7.01 17.62 -11.56
N PHE A 339 -6.45 16.80 -12.44
CA PHE A 339 -5.04 16.45 -12.44
C PHE A 339 -4.38 16.90 -13.74
N SER A 340 -3.26 17.60 -13.62
CA SER A 340 -2.36 17.86 -14.74
C SER A 340 -1.50 16.62 -14.97
N LEU A 341 -1.54 16.06 -16.18
CA LEU A 341 -0.74 14.92 -16.56
C LEU A 341 0.64 15.37 -17.05
N PRO A 342 1.70 14.56 -16.83
CA PRO A 342 2.99 14.77 -17.48
C PRO A 342 2.90 14.43 -18.97
N ASP A 343 3.93 14.82 -19.75
CA ASP A 343 4.10 14.48 -21.17
C ASP A 343 4.39 12.98 -21.37
N VAL A 344 3.41 12.14 -21.05
CA VAL A 344 3.45 10.69 -21.21
C VAL A 344 2.17 10.19 -21.84
N PRO A 345 2.21 9.09 -22.62
CA PRO A 345 1.01 8.49 -23.16
C PRO A 345 0.01 8.13 -22.06
N LEU A 346 -1.26 8.49 -22.25
CA LEU A 346 -2.35 8.14 -21.33
C LEU A 346 -2.40 6.64 -21.02
N GLU A 347 -2.03 5.78 -21.97
CA GLU A 347 -2.00 4.33 -21.80
C GLU A 347 -1.07 3.86 -20.68
N GLN A 348 -0.09 4.69 -20.31
CA GLN A 348 0.84 4.45 -19.22
C GLN A 348 0.34 5.00 -17.87
N CYS A 349 -0.83 5.64 -17.86
CA CYS A 349 -1.43 6.21 -16.67
C CYS A 349 -2.53 5.31 -16.09
N LYS A 350 -2.64 5.33 -14.76
CA LYS A 350 -3.63 4.61 -13.97
C LYS A 350 -4.17 5.54 -12.89
N ILE A 351 -5.48 5.50 -12.67
CA ILE A 351 -6.16 6.21 -11.59
C ILE A 351 -6.30 5.25 -10.42
N LEU A 352 -5.73 5.60 -9.29
CA LEU A 352 -5.87 4.88 -8.03
C LEU A 352 -6.86 5.62 -7.15
N VAL A 353 -7.97 4.97 -6.81
CA VAL A 353 -8.96 5.49 -5.86
C VAL A 353 -8.93 4.64 -4.60
N SER A 354 -8.85 5.27 -3.45
CA SER A 354 -8.90 4.61 -2.14
C SER A 354 -9.93 5.30 -1.26
N VAL A 355 -10.91 4.55 -0.78
CA VAL A 355 -12.00 5.06 0.06
C VAL A 355 -11.70 4.70 1.50
N TYR A 356 -11.74 5.71 2.37
CA TYR A 356 -11.44 5.59 3.78
C TYR A 356 -12.66 5.94 4.61
N GLU A 357 -12.78 5.26 5.73
CA GLU A 357 -13.68 5.57 6.82
C GLU A 357 -12.89 6.14 8.00
N THR A 358 -13.47 7.12 8.68
CA THR A 358 -12.96 7.65 9.94
C THR A 358 -14.13 7.72 10.93
N PRO A 359 -14.11 6.93 12.03
CA PRO A 359 -15.17 7.02 13.04
C PRO A 359 -15.09 8.36 13.78
N SER A 360 -16.23 8.89 14.23
CA SER A 360 -16.29 10.19 14.93
C SER A 360 -15.68 10.19 16.33
N THR A 361 -15.62 9.03 16.98
CA THR A 361 -14.98 8.86 18.28
C THR A 361 -13.46 8.98 18.07
N GLY A 362 -12.90 10.15 18.36
CA GLY A 362 -11.54 10.62 17.99
C GLY A 362 -10.32 9.78 18.42
N ARG A 363 -10.49 8.50 18.78
CA ARG A 363 -9.45 7.49 18.90
C ARG A 363 -9.58 6.44 17.79
N SER A 364 -9.25 6.78 16.55
CA SER A 364 -9.05 5.73 15.55
C SER A 364 -8.26 6.18 14.32
N ASN A 365 -7.35 5.30 13.93
CA ASN A 365 -6.63 5.37 12.68
C ASN A 365 -7.62 5.19 11.52
N LYS A 366 -7.52 6.05 10.50
CA LYS A 366 -8.29 5.95 9.25
C LYS A 366 -8.34 4.50 8.75
N CYS A 367 -9.52 3.93 8.60
CA CYS A 367 -9.71 2.58 8.09
C CYS A 367 -9.86 2.64 6.56
N LEU A 368 -9.13 1.80 5.83
CA LEU A 368 -9.32 1.65 4.39
C LEU A 368 -10.53 0.74 4.17
N LEU A 369 -11.62 1.29 3.59
CA LEU A 369 -12.78 0.49 3.21
C LEU A 369 -12.47 -0.37 1.99
N GLY A 370 -11.85 0.23 0.98
CA GLY A 370 -11.49 -0.47 -0.25
C GLY A 370 -10.77 0.45 -1.23
N HIS A 371 -10.27 -0.13 -2.31
CA HIS A 371 -9.58 0.60 -3.36
C HIS A 371 -9.84 -0.01 -4.73
N LEU A 372 -9.62 0.77 -5.78
CA LEU A 372 -9.70 0.34 -7.18
C LEU A 372 -8.64 1.05 -8.01
N SER A 373 -8.36 0.50 -9.21
CA SER A 373 -7.34 1.02 -10.12
C SER A 373 -7.85 1.05 -11.55
N VAL A 374 -8.27 2.21 -12.06
CA VAL A 374 -8.73 2.33 -13.45
C VAL A 374 -7.55 2.67 -14.37
N GLY A 375 -7.31 1.86 -15.39
CA GLY A 375 -6.30 2.13 -16.41
C GLY A 375 -6.37 1.15 -17.58
N LYS A 376 -5.54 1.36 -18.59
CA LYS A 376 -5.46 0.48 -19.77
C LYS A 376 -4.60 -0.76 -19.46
N ASP A 377 -5.18 -1.74 -18.76
CA ASP A 377 -4.47 -2.90 -18.21
C ASP A 377 -5.04 -4.26 -18.67
N ARG A 378 -5.83 -4.29 -19.75
CA ARG A 378 -6.53 -5.49 -20.27
C ARG A 378 -7.49 -6.17 -19.26
N SER A 379 -7.95 -5.44 -18.25
CA SER A 379 -9.02 -5.85 -17.31
C SER A 379 -10.38 -5.24 -17.72
N SER A 380 -11.48 -5.62 -17.05
CA SER A 380 -12.82 -5.02 -17.28
C SER A 380 -12.87 -3.50 -17.01
N GLU A 381 -11.91 -2.96 -16.26
CA GLU A 381 -11.78 -1.52 -15.99
C GLU A 381 -11.22 -0.75 -17.20
N ASP A 382 -10.69 -1.44 -18.21
CA ASP A 382 -10.21 -0.90 -19.49
C ASP A 382 -11.35 -0.26 -20.31
N GLU A 383 -12.58 -0.74 -20.13
CA GLU A 383 -13.74 -0.19 -20.84
C GLU A 383 -14.02 1.26 -20.46
N HIS A 384 -13.90 1.65 -19.18
CA HIS A 384 -14.13 3.05 -18.78
C HIS A 384 -13.07 3.97 -19.37
N TRP A 385 -11.82 3.51 -19.32
CA TRP A 385 -10.68 4.21 -19.90
C TRP A 385 -10.84 4.39 -21.41
N THR A 386 -11.21 3.31 -22.10
CA THR A 386 -11.47 3.31 -23.54
C THR A 386 -12.61 4.25 -23.92
N LEU A 387 -13.72 4.24 -23.17
CA LEU A 387 -14.84 5.16 -23.40
C LEU A 387 -14.43 6.61 -23.18
N MET A 388 -13.66 6.92 -22.13
CA MET A 388 -13.14 8.26 -21.88
C MET A 388 -12.24 8.74 -23.04
N VAL A 389 -11.34 7.90 -23.53
CA VAL A 389 -10.44 8.25 -24.66
C VAL A 389 -11.22 8.50 -25.95
N ARG A 390 -12.31 7.74 -26.19
CA ARG A 390 -13.19 7.94 -27.35
C ARG A 390 -14.06 9.19 -27.23
N SER A 391 -14.51 9.52 -26.03
CA SER A 391 -15.42 10.64 -25.73
C SER A 391 -14.65 11.90 -25.32
N VAL A 392 -13.79 12.40 -26.22
CA VAL A 392 -12.90 13.53 -25.92
C VAL A 392 -13.70 14.76 -25.45
N ARG A 393 -13.26 15.37 -24.34
CA ARG A 393 -13.90 16.54 -23.68
C ARG A 393 -15.29 16.29 -23.09
N GLN A 394 -15.83 15.07 -23.17
CA GLN A 394 -17.11 14.70 -22.57
C GLN A 394 -16.88 13.80 -21.35
N PRO A 395 -17.58 14.05 -20.23
CA PRO A 395 -17.49 13.18 -19.07
C PRO A 395 -18.22 11.86 -19.33
N VAL A 396 -17.54 10.75 -19.09
CA VAL A 396 -18.14 9.40 -19.09
C VAL A 396 -18.28 8.94 -17.65
N ALA A 397 -19.44 8.41 -17.27
CA ALA A 397 -19.70 7.87 -15.94
C ALA A 397 -19.75 6.34 -15.97
N LYS A 398 -19.09 5.67 -15.01
CA LYS A 398 -19.17 4.20 -14.87
C LYS A 398 -18.97 3.74 -13.42
N TRP A 399 -19.66 2.66 -13.05
CA TRP A 399 -19.46 1.96 -11.78
C TRP A 399 -18.21 1.06 -11.83
N HIS A 400 -17.48 1.03 -10.71
CA HIS A 400 -16.29 0.21 -10.48
C HIS A 400 -16.39 -0.47 -9.13
N GLY A 401 -15.95 -1.73 -9.03
CA GLY A 401 -15.90 -2.44 -7.75
C GLY A 401 -14.76 -1.91 -6.86
N LEU A 402 -15.04 -1.70 -5.58
CA LEU A 402 -14.02 -1.50 -4.55
C LEU A 402 -13.57 -2.86 -4.05
N LEU A 403 -12.26 -3.07 -4.04
CA LEU A 403 -11.65 -4.31 -3.62
C LEU A 403 -10.78 -4.11 -2.36
N LEU A 404 -10.70 -5.14 -1.52
CA LEU A 404 -9.89 -5.15 -0.30
C LEU A 404 -8.96 -6.37 -0.18
#